data_AF-A0A2N5JRL1-F1
#
_entry.id   AF-A0A2N5JRL1-F1
#
_cell.length_a   1.000
_cell.length_b   1.000
_cell.length_c   1.000
_cell.angle_alpha   90.00
_cell.angle_beta   90.00
_cell.angle_gamma   90.00
#
_symmetry.space_group_name_H-M   'P 1'
#
loop_
_entity.id
_entity.type
_entity.pdbx_description
1 polymer ?
#
loop_
_entity_poly.entity_id
_entity_poly.type
_entity_poly.pdbx_seq_one_letter_code
_entity_poly.pdbx_strand_id
1 'polypeptide(L)' 'MAPIFTVEFNQFSTINATKAWSLFFSLSQNDKHLGEDPMIGRYFTVGLLGAVIAGIVEVFLSAA' A
#
# COMPACT_ATOMS: atom_id res chain seq x y z
N MET A 1 1.86 -17.71 12.54
CA MET A 1 1.75 -16.28 12.89
C MET A 1 0.27 -16.00 13.13
N ALA A 2 -0.13 -15.43 14.26
CA ALA A 2 -1.53 -15.04 14.45
C ALA A 2 -1.87 -13.83 13.56
N PRO A 3 -3.13 -13.65 13.12
CA PRO A 3 -3.55 -12.46 12.40
C PRO A 3 -3.23 -11.21 13.21
N ILE A 4 -2.73 -10.16 12.55
CA ILE A 4 -2.32 -8.94 13.25
C ILE A 4 -3.52 -8.15 13.79
N PHE A 5 -4.75 -8.31 13.27
CA PHE A 5 -5.92 -7.61 13.84
C PHE A 5 -6.42 -8.27 15.14
N THR A 6 -5.62 -8.16 16.20
CA THR A 6 -6.02 -8.51 17.57
C THR A 6 -6.36 -7.24 18.37
N VAL A 7 -6.90 -7.40 19.58
CA VAL A 7 -7.19 -6.26 20.46
C VAL A 7 -5.92 -5.48 20.83
N GLU A 8 -4.74 -6.11 20.75
CA GLU A 8 -3.44 -5.48 21.01
C GLU A 8 -2.90 -4.69 19.80
N PHE A 9 -3.47 -4.85 18.61
CA PHE A 9 -2.91 -4.22 17.43
C PHE A 9 -3.22 -2.74 17.31
N ASN A 10 -2.19 -2.00 16.87
CA ASN A 10 -2.27 -0.62 16.43
C ASN A 10 -2.90 0.36 17.44
N GLN A 11 -2.83 0.09 18.76
CA GLN A 11 -3.31 0.85 19.93
C GLN A 11 -3.43 2.39 19.74
N PHE A 12 -4.33 2.84 18.87
CA PHE A 12 -4.40 4.19 18.32
C PHE A 12 -3.09 4.76 17.72
N SER A 13 -2.13 3.91 17.35
CA SER A 13 -0.90 4.36 16.70
C SER A 13 -1.16 4.75 15.24
N THR A 14 -0.57 5.85 14.79
CA THR A 14 -0.62 6.25 13.38
C THR A 14 0.20 5.28 12.55
N ILE A 15 -0.42 4.67 11.53
CA ILE A 15 0.28 3.84 10.53
C ILE A 15 0.67 4.69 9.32
N ASN A 16 1.85 4.44 8.77
CA ASN A 16 2.30 5.08 7.53
C ASN A 16 1.92 4.25 6.28
N ALA A 17 2.19 4.79 5.09
CA ALA A 17 1.87 4.12 3.83
C ALA A 17 2.56 2.75 3.68
N THR A 18 3.84 2.62 4.06
CA THR A 18 4.57 1.35 3.98
C THR A 18 3.93 0.28 4.86
N LYS A 19 3.50 0.66 6.06
CA LYS A 19 2.83 -0.22 7.02
C LYS A 19 1.46 -0.66 6.49
N ALA A 20 0.70 0.27 5.93
CA ALA A 20 -0.59 -0.04 5.30
C ALA A 20 -0.44 -1.02 4.12
N TRP A 21 0.52 -0.80 3.22
CA TRP A 21 0.80 -1.71 2.11
C TRP A 21 1.36 -3.06 2.58
N SER A 22 2.16 -3.08 3.65
CA SER A 22 2.66 -4.33 4.26
C SER A 22 1.51 -5.20 4.78
N LEU A 23 0.55 -4.58 5.47
CA LEU A 23 -0.66 -5.27 5.93
C LEU A 23 -1.50 -5.77 4.76
N PHE A 24 -1.65 -4.97 3.70
CA PHE A 24 -2.39 -5.38 2.51
C PHE A 24 -1.78 -6.64 1.86
N PHE A 25 -0.48 -6.63 1.55
CA PHE A 25 0.18 -7.75 0.86
C PHE A 25 0.39 -8.99 1.74
N SER A 26 0.51 -8.81 3.06
CA SER A 26 0.64 -9.93 3.99
C SER A 26 -0.69 -10.54 4.40
N LEU A 27 -1.82 -10.08 3.83
CA LEU A 27 -3.16 -10.44 4.31
C LEU A 27 -3.31 -10.18 5.82
N SER A 28 -2.72 -9.08 6.28
CA SER A 28 -2.69 -8.63 7.67
C SER A 28 -2.01 -9.61 8.63
N GLN A 29 -0.97 -10.31 8.16
CA GLN A 29 -0.13 -11.17 9.00
C GLN A 29 1.18 -10.50 9.41
N ASN A 30 1.63 -9.47 8.68
CA ASN A 30 2.90 -8.80 8.92
C ASN A 30 2.85 -7.31 8.52
N ASP A 31 2.97 -6.42 9.50
CA ASP A 31 2.97 -4.96 9.32
C ASP A 31 4.31 -4.39 8.81
N LYS A 32 5.34 -5.23 8.70
CA LYS A 32 6.68 -4.91 8.20
C LYS A 32 7.07 -5.72 6.97
N HIS A 33 6.10 -6.31 6.27
CA HIS A 33 6.35 -7.14 5.08
C HIS A 33 7.15 -6.40 3.99
N LEU A 34 6.93 -5.09 3.83
CA LEU A 34 7.68 -4.23 2.91
C LEU A 34 8.86 -3.51 3.57
N GLY A 35 9.23 -3.88 4.79
CA GLY A 35 10.22 -3.19 5.60
C GLY A 35 9.67 -2.01 6.40
N GLU A 36 10.57 -1.24 7.03
CA GLU A 36 10.23 -0.14 7.94
C GLU A 36 10.40 1.25 7.29
N ASP A 37 11.03 1.33 6.11
CA ASP A 37 11.25 2.61 5.42
C ASP A 37 9.90 3.21 4.95
N PRO A 38 9.52 4.40 5.44
CA PRO A 38 8.27 5.06 5.06
C PRO A 38 8.18 5.45 3.57
N MET A 39 9.30 5.49 2.84
CA MET A 39 9.30 5.81 1.41
C MET A 39 8.77 4.70 0.52
N ILE A 40 8.91 3.44 0.92
CA ILE A 40 8.52 2.30 0.08
C ILE A 40 7.03 2.36 -0.27
N GLY A 41 6.16 2.58 0.73
CA GLY A 41 4.74 2.74 0.50
C GLY A 41 4.38 3.99 -0.31
N ARG A 42 5.16 5.07 -0.18
CA ARG A 42 4.94 6.28 -0.99
C ARG A 42 5.25 6.03 -2.46
N TYR A 43 6.36 5.37 -2.76
CA TYR A 43 6.71 5.02 -4.14
C TYR A 43 5.67 4.08 -4.75
N PHE A 44 5.19 3.10 -3.99
CA PHE A 44 4.13 2.22 -4.44
C PHE A 44 2.85 2.99 -4.79
N THR A 45 2.40 3.87 -3.91
CA THR A 45 1.21 4.71 -4.15
C THR A 45 1.36 5.59 -5.39
N VAL A 46 2.50 6.28 -5.54
CA VAL A 46 2.74 7.15 -6.70
C VAL A 46 2.84 6.33 -7.99
N GLY A 47 3.50 5.18 -7.95
CA GLY A 47 3.61 4.26 -9.09
C GLY A 47 2.25 3.74 -9.54
N LEU A 48 1.40 3.33 -8.59
CA LEU A 48 0.04 2.84 -8.89
C LEU A 48 -0.84 3.94 -9.50
N LEU A 49 -0.79 5.15 -8.94
CA LEU A 49 -1.49 6.31 -9.50
C LEU A 49 -0.98 6.65 -10.91
N GLY A 50 0.34 6.61 -11.11
CA GLY A 50 0.94 6.83 -12.42
C GLY A 50 0.46 5.81 -13.46
N ALA A 51 0.40 4.53 -13.10
CA ALA A 51 -0.10 3.48 -13.99
C ALA A 51 -1.58 3.67 -14.35
N VAL A 52 -2.43 4.02 -13.37
CA VAL A 52 -3.86 4.31 -13.61
C VAL A 52 -4.02 5.51 -14.54
N ILE A 53 -3.31 6.61 -14.27
CA ILE A 53 -3.38 7.82 -15.11
C ILE A 53 -2.89 7.52 -16.53
N ALA A 54 -1.77 6.81 -16.67
CA ALA A 54 -1.23 6.43 -17.98
C ALA A 54 -2.24 5.57 -18.77
N GLY A 55 -2.86 4.58 -18.14
CA GLY A 55 -3.89 3.76 -18.78
C GLY A 55 -5.12 4.56 -19.21
N ILE A 56 -5.57 5.52 -18.39
CA ILE A 56 -6.67 6.42 -18.76
C ILE A 56 -6.28 7.25 -20.00
N VAL A 57 -5.08 7.84 -20.02
CA VAL A 57 -4.60 8.63 -21.16
C VAL A 57 -4.50 7.79 -22.43
N GLU A 58 -3.98 6.57 -22.33
CA GLU A 58 -3.88 5.63 -23.46
C GLU A 58 -5.26 5.31 -24.05
N VAL A 59 -6.27 5.04 -23.21
CA VAL A 59 -7.64 4.80 -23.66
C VAL A 59 -8.17 5.99 -24.44
N PHE A 60 -8.00 7.21 -23.93
CA PHE A 60 -8.45 8.42 -24.62
C PHE A 60 -7.72 8.66 -25.95
N LEU A 61 -6.41 8.43 -26.01
CA LEU A 61 -5.63 8.58 -27.24
C LEU A 61 -5.98 7.52 -28.28
N SER A 62 -6.26 6.29 -27.86
CA SER A 62 -6.65 5.20 -28.77
C SER A 62 -8.08 5.34 -29.31
N ALA A 63 -8.93 6.11 -28.63
CA ALA A 63 -10.32 6.35 -29.00
C ALA A 63 -10.54 7.63 -29.84
N ALA A 64 -9.49 8.42 -30.07
CA ALA A 64 -9.49 9.66 -30.85
C ALA A 64 -8.98 9.41 -32.29
#